data_AF-A0A2Z3KIX4-F1
#
_entry.id   AF-A0A2Z3KIX4-F1
#
_cell.length_a   1.000
_cell.length_b   1.000
_cell.length_c   1.000
_cell.angle_alpha   90.00
_cell.angle_beta   90.00
_cell.angle_gamma   90.00
#
_symmetry.space_group_name_H-M   'P 1'
#
loop_
_entity.id
_entity.type
_entity.pdbx_description
1 polymer ?
#
loop_
_entity_poly.entity_id
_entity_poly.type
_entity_poly.pdbx_seq_one_letter_code
_entity_poly.pdbx_strand_id
1 'polypeptide(L)'
;MKLLTNTYFFILVILVIIIFFIRLFFLLAKVLKMTQESKRKYLAKHPEKTETDYRQYRKSLVAYELLHLYTPFQRTLFKVTRGGIMISLGILVALFIINDSLTYSSQLLYGLIFYLLGFFIVLQPKADKQIRFWKNYLVMHPENLLNVTINDSVDNLKKIKLIENARRKCMINCFIIGTLILFLSLIIYLRTQS
;
A
#
# COMPACT_ATOMS: atom_id res chain seq x y z
N MET A 1 -28.67 8.37 -26.98
CA MET A 1 -27.23 8.00 -27.11
C MET A 1 -26.39 8.49 -25.94
N LYS A 2 -26.36 9.81 -25.62
CA LYS A 2 -25.60 10.36 -24.46
C LYS A 2 -25.94 9.74 -23.10
N LEU A 3 -27.19 9.37 -22.82
CA LEU A 3 -27.59 8.77 -21.53
C LEU A 3 -26.99 7.36 -21.33
N LEU A 4 -27.09 6.51 -22.36
CA LEU A 4 -26.55 5.14 -22.37
C LEU A 4 -25.03 5.11 -22.17
N THR A 5 -24.29 5.98 -22.86
CA THR A 5 -22.82 6.05 -22.74
C THR A 5 -22.38 6.40 -21.31
N ASN A 6 -23.12 7.26 -20.61
CA ASN A 6 -22.82 7.56 -19.20
C ASN A 6 -23.07 6.34 -18.31
N THR A 7 -24.21 5.67 -18.49
CA THR A 7 -24.56 4.49 -17.68
C THR A 7 -23.51 3.39 -17.81
N TYR A 8 -23.03 3.10 -19.04
CA TYR A 8 -21.94 2.13 -19.24
C TYR A 8 -20.62 2.56 -18.59
N PHE A 9 -20.29 3.86 -18.63
CA PHE A 9 -19.11 4.40 -17.96
C PHE A 9 -19.21 4.26 -16.43
N PHE A 10 -20.34 4.61 -15.83
CA PHE A 10 -20.58 4.44 -14.40
C PHE A 10 -20.48 2.98 -13.96
N ILE A 11 -21.08 2.05 -14.71
CA ILE A 11 -20.97 0.61 -14.45
C ILE A 11 -19.51 0.16 -14.53
N LEU A 12 -18.75 0.64 -15.52
CA LEU A 12 -17.33 0.31 -15.66
C LEU A 12 -16.52 0.81 -14.46
N VAL A 13 -16.75 2.04 -13.98
CA VAL A 13 -16.08 2.59 -12.79
C VAL A 13 -16.36 1.73 -11.55
N ILE A 14 -17.63 1.38 -11.31
CA ILE A 14 -18.04 0.53 -10.19
C ILE A 14 -17.36 -0.85 -10.28
N LEU A 15 -17.38 -1.46 -11.46
CA LEU A 15 -16.79 -2.78 -11.69
C LEU A 15 -15.28 -2.78 -11.45
N VAL A 16 -14.56 -1.74 -11.90
CA VAL A 16 -13.11 -1.60 -11.66
C VAL A 16 -12.81 -1.43 -10.17
N ILE A 17 -13.64 -0.66 -9.45
CA ILE A 17 -13.52 -0.49 -7.99
C ILE A 17 -13.72 -1.83 -7.26
N ILE A 18 -14.76 -2.59 -7.62
CA ILE A 18 -15.01 -3.92 -7.03
C ILE A 18 -13.81 -4.86 -7.26
N ILE A 19 -13.30 -4.93 -8.50
CA ILE A 19 -12.12 -5.75 -8.83
C ILE A 19 -10.91 -5.34 -7.99
N PHE A 20 -10.73 -4.03 -7.76
CA PHE A 20 -9.66 -3.54 -6.89
C PHE A 20 -9.82 -4.01 -5.44
N PHE A 21 -11.00 -3.87 -4.85
CA PHE A 21 -11.23 -4.32 -3.47
C PHE A 21 -11.05 -5.83 -3.31
N ILE A 22 -11.49 -6.63 -4.29
CA ILE A 22 -11.23 -8.08 -4.30
C ILE A 22 -9.72 -8.36 -4.31
N ARG A 23 -8.97 -7.73 -5.21
CA ARG A 23 -7.51 -7.91 -5.29
C ARG A 23 -6.80 -7.44 -4.03
N LEU A 24 -7.23 -6.31 -3.45
CA LEU A 24 -6.71 -5.78 -2.21
C LEU A 24 -6.95 -6.75 -1.06
N PHE A 25 -8.16 -7.31 -0.95
CA PHE A 25 -8.49 -8.33 0.05
C PHE A 25 -7.58 -9.55 -0.03
N PHE A 26 -7.39 -10.12 -1.23
CA PHE A 26 -6.48 -11.25 -1.42
C PHE A 26 -5.02 -10.90 -1.11
N LEU A 27 -4.57 -9.68 -1.41
CA LEU A 27 -3.24 -9.20 -1.06
C LEU A 27 -3.09 -9.10 0.47
N LEU A 28 -4.06 -8.48 1.14
CA LEU A 28 -4.06 -8.33 2.60
C LEU A 28 -4.09 -9.69 3.30
N ALA A 29 -4.92 -10.62 2.85
CA ALA A 29 -4.98 -11.99 3.38
C ALA A 29 -3.61 -12.71 3.27
N LYS A 30 -2.92 -12.58 2.13
CA LYS A 30 -1.58 -13.15 1.93
C LYS A 30 -0.54 -12.52 2.86
N VAL A 31 -0.53 -11.19 2.97
CA VAL A 31 0.39 -10.46 3.85
C VAL A 31 0.14 -10.80 5.32
N LEU A 32 -1.13 -10.91 5.73
CA LEU A 32 -1.51 -11.25 7.09
C LEU A 32 -1.07 -12.67 7.45
N LYS A 33 -1.29 -13.65 6.56
CA LYS A 33 -0.82 -15.02 6.75
C LYS A 33 0.70 -15.09 6.93
N MET A 34 1.48 -14.40 6.09
CA MET A 34 2.95 -14.35 6.25
C MET A 34 3.37 -13.67 7.55
N THR A 35 2.67 -12.61 7.95
CA THR A 35 2.97 -11.88 9.19
C THR A 35 2.67 -12.74 10.42
N GLN A 36 1.62 -13.57 10.37
CA GLN A 36 1.32 -14.55 11.42
C GLN A 36 2.34 -15.69 11.45
N GLU A 37 2.75 -16.21 10.29
CA GLU A 37 3.81 -17.22 10.20
C GLU A 37 5.13 -16.68 10.78
N SER A 38 5.53 -15.45 10.46
CA SER A 38 6.75 -14.84 11.02
C SER A 38 6.62 -14.57 12.52
N LYS A 39 5.44 -14.13 12.99
CA LYS A 39 5.16 -13.94 14.41
C LYS A 39 5.29 -15.25 15.18
N ARG A 40 4.66 -16.32 14.70
CA ARG A 40 4.74 -17.65 15.32
C ARG A 40 6.17 -18.16 15.39
N LYS A 41 6.94 -18.01 14.30
CA LYS A 41 8.36 -18.40 14.27
C LYS A 41 9.22 -17.59 15.24
N TYR A 42 8.97 -16.29 15.37
CA TYR A 42 9.70 -15.44 16.31
C TYR A 42 9.42 -15.85 17.77
N LEU A 43 8.15 -16.01 18.14
CA LEU A 43 7.76 -16.41 19.49
C LEU A 43 8.17 -17.85 19.84
N ALA A 44 8.21 -18.76 18.86
CA ALA A 44 8.73 -20.10 19.08
C ALA A 44 10.24 -20.13 19.37
N LYS A 45 11.00 -19.18 18.82
CA LYS A 45 12.45 -19.02 19.09
C LYS A 45 12.74 -18.21 20.36
N HIS A 46 11.77 -17.43 20.82
CA HIS A 46 11.85 -16.55 21.97
C HIS A 46 10.63 -16.78 22.87
N PRO A 47 10.53 -17.95 23.53
CA PRO A 47 9.37 -18.31 24.36
C PRO A 47 9.15 -17.34 25.53
N GLU A 48 10.20 -16.64 25.96
CA GLU A 48 10.16 -15.60 26.99
C GLU A 48 9.48 -14.30 26.51
N LYS A 49 9.32 -14.11 25.20
CA LYS A 49 8.81 -12.87 24.61
C LYS A 49 7.32 -12.93 24.34
N THR A 50 6.71 -11.76 24.43
CA THR A 50 5.28 -11.55 24.23
C THR A 50 4.96 -11.00 22.84
N GLU A 51 3.67 -10.85 22.53
CA GLU A 51 3.25 -10.23 21.28
C GLU A 51 3.67 -8.75 21.16
N THR A 52 3.78 -8.04 22.28
CA THR A 52 4.22 -6.64 22.29
C THR A 52 5.68 -6.53 21.88
N ASP A 53 6.51 -7.47 22.31
CA ASP A 53 7.93 -7.54 21.95
C ASP A 53 8.11 -7.83 20.47
N TYR A 54 7.27 -8.71 19.90
CA TYR A 54 7.25 -8.93 18.45
C TYR A 54 6.87 -7.66 17.68
N ARG A 55 5.90 -6.87 18.18
CA ARG A 55 5.54 -5.59 17.56
C ARG A 55 6.70 -4.59 17.61
N GLN A 56 7.41 -4.50 18.73
CA GLN A 56 8.59 -3.64 18.85
C GLN A 56 9.72 -4.08 17.92
N TYR A 57 10.03 -5.38 17.89
CA TYR A 57 10.97 -5.98 16.95
C TYR A 57 10.62 -5.66 15.49
N ARG A 58 9.34 -5.78 15.10
CA ARG A 58 8.93 -5.42 13.74
C ARG A 58 9.09 -3.93 13.46
N LYS A 59 8.83 -3.06 14.44
CA LYS A 59 9.05 -1.61 14.30
C LYS A 59 10.54 -1.28 14.14
N SER A 60 11.43 -1.90 14.91
CA SER A 60 12.87 -1.65 14.79
C SER A 60 13.42 -2.10 13.44
N LEU A 61 13.01 -3.27 12.94
CA LEU A 61 13.38 -3.72 11.60
C LEU A 61 12.93 -2.74 10.51
N VAL A 62 11.66 -2.30 10.55
CA VAL A 62 11.13 -1.36 9.56
C VAL A 62 11.84 -0.01 9.64
N ALA A 63 12.15 0.47 10.85
CA ALA A 63 12.89 1.71 11.03
C ALA A 63 14.31 1.61 10.47
N TYR A 64 14.99 0.50 10.70
CA TYR A 64 16.33 0.24 10.19
C TYR A 64 16.34 0.13 8.65
N GLU A 65 15.40 -0.61 8.07
CA GLU A 65 15.21 -0.63 6.61
C GLU A 65 14.96 0.78 6.07
N LEU A 66 14.03 1.52 6.66
CA LEU A 66 13.70 2.86 6.18
C LEU A 66 14.89 3.81 6.27
N LEU A 67 15.78 3.64 7.26
CA LEU A 67 16.96 4.48 7.42
C LEU A 67 18.08 4.10 6.44
N HIS A 68 18.36 2.81 6.25
CA HIS A 68 19.58 2.35 5.55
C HIS A 68 19.33 1.78 4.14
N LEU A 69 18.12 1.30 3.84
CA LEU A 69 17.79 0.72 2.53
C LEU A 69 17.20 1.74 1.54
N TYR A 70 16.45 2.72 2.07
CA TYR A 70 15.79 3.75 1.28
C TYR A 70 16.74 4.92 1.03
N THR A 71 16.75 5.44 -0.20
CA THR A 71 17.49 6.67 -0.50
C THR A 71 16.84 7.87 0.20
N PRO A 72 17.57 8.97 0.45
CA PRO A 72 17.00 10.18 1.04
C PRO A 72 15.72 10.65 0.35
N PHE A 73 15.72 10.65 -0.99
CA PHE A 73 14.55 10.98 -1.80
C PHE A 73 13.38 10.01 -1.58
N GLN A 74 13.63 8.70 -1.56
CA GLN A 74 12.58 7.70 -1.31
C GLN A 74 11.97 7.84 0.10
N ARG A 75 12.79 8.17 1.11
CA ARG A 75 12.31 8.41 2.48
C ARG A 75 11.41 9.63 2.53
N THR A 76 11.81 10.73 1.87
CA THR A 76 10.99 11.94 1.78
C THR A 76 9.68 11.64 1.07
N LEU A 77 9.72 10.96 -0.08
CA LEU A 77 8.51 10.61 -0.81
C LEU A 77 7.61 9.68 0.01
N PHE A 78 8.17 8.73 0.75
CA PHE A 78 7.38 7.86 1.64
C PHE A 78 6.66 8.66 2.74
N LYS A 79 7.35 9.63 3.37
CA LYS A 79 6.75 10.52 4.39
C LYS A 79 5.68 11.42 3.79
N VAL A 80 5.96 12.07 2.66
CA VAL A 80 5.03 12.98 1.97
C VAL A 80 3.80 12.23 1.50
N THR A 81 3.95 11.08 0.84
CA THR A 81 2.83 10.28 0.38
C THR A 81 1.97 9.78 1.55
N ARG A 82 2.60 9.31 2.63
CA ARG A 82 1.86 8.90 3.83
C ARG A 82 1.10 10.06 4.48
N GLY A 83 1.75 11.21 4.62
CA GLY A 83 1.12 12.43 5.15
C GLY A 83 -0.04 12.91 4.26
N GLY A 84 0.18 12.92 2.95
CA GLY A 84 -0.83 13.29 1.97
C GLY A 84 -2.07 12.39 2.01
N ILE A 85 -1.90 11.07 2.20
CA ILE A 85 -3.03 10.15 2.37
C ILE A 85 -3.84 10.53 3.62
N MET A 86 -3.18 10.75 4.77
CA MET A 86 -3.88 11.09 6.01
C MET A 86 -4.60 12.43 5.92
N ILE A 87 -3.96 13.45 5.35
CA ILE A 87 -4.56 14.78 5.15
C ILE A 87 -5.75 14.68 4.20
N SER A 88 -5.59 13.99 3.07
CA SER A 88 -6.67 13.82 2.09
C SER A 88 -7.86 13.08 2.67
N LEU A 89 -7.64 12.05 3.49
CA LEU A 89 -8.72 11.36 4.20
C LEU A 89 -9.41 12.27 5.22
N GLY A 90 -8.64 13.09 5.96
CA GLY A 90 -9.21 14.07 6.90
C GLY A 90 -10.10 15.11 6.21
N ILE A 91 -9.64 15.66 5.09
CA ILE A 91 -10.42 16.60 4.27
C ILE A 91 -11.68 15.91 3.72
N LEU A 92 -11.55 14.65 3.27
CA LEU A 92 -12.68 13.90 2.73
C LEU A 92 -13.78 13.69 3.77
N VAL A 93 -13.40 13.33 5.00
CA VAL A 93 -14.33 13.20 6.13
C VAL A 93 -14.99 14.53 6.45
N ALA A 94 -14.22 15.62 6.50
CA ALA A 94 -14.78 16.95 6.76
C ALA A 94 -15.77 17.38 5.67
N LEU A 95 -15.47 17.13 4.39
CA LEU A 95 -16.38 17.41 3.28
C LEU A 95 -17.66 16.59 3.36
N PHE A 96 -17.61 15.35 3.82
CA PHE A 96 -18.79 14.50 4.00
C PHE A 96 -19.66 14.94 5.18
N ILE A 97 -19.07 15.56 6.20
CA ILE A 97 -19.82 16.15 7.34
C ILE A 97 -20.51 17.46 6.92
N ILE A 98 -19.85 18.26 6.08
CA ILE A 98 -20.35 19.59 5.68
C ILE A 98 -21.35 19.50 4.53
N ASN A 99 -21.15 18.57 3.59
CA ASN A 99 -22.01 18.39 2.42
C ASN A 99 -22.69 17.02 2.45
N ASP A 100 -24.02 17.01 2.42
CA ASP A 100 -24.83 15.78 2.30
C ASP A 100 -24.69 15.06 0.95
N SER A 101 -23.84 15.56 0.03
CA SER A 101 -23.68 15.02 -1.32
C SER A 101 -22.24 14.94 -1.79
N LEU A 102 -21.99 13.98 -2.68
CA LEU A 102 -20.73 13.84 -3.43
C LEU A 102 -20.59 14.99 -4.42
N THR A 103 -19.86 16.03 -4.02
CA THR A 103 -19.47 17.14 -4.90
C THR A 103 -18.32 16.77 -5.83
N TYR A 104 -18.12 17.55 -6.90
CA TYR A 104 -16.95 17.45 -7.77
C TYR A 104 -15.62 17.41 -6.97
N SER A 105 -15.52 18.24 -5.92
CA SER A 105 -14.34 18.36 -5.07
C SER A 105 -14.05 17.08 -4.28
N SER A 106 -15.07 16.35 -3.81
CA SER A 106 -14.86 15.08 -3.11
C SER A 106 -14.38 13.99 -4.08
N GLN A 107 -14.83 14.01 -5.34
CA GLN A 107 -14.36 13.09 -6.37
C GLN A 107 -12.90 13.33 -6.76
N LEU A 108 -12.46 14.59 -6.92
CA LEU A 108 -11.04 14.91 -7.11
C LEU A 108 -10.19 14.33 -5.99
N LEU A 109 -10.65 14.48 -4.75
CA LEU A 109 -9.95 14.01 -3.57
C LEU A 109 -9.85 12.47 -3.53
N TYR A 110 -10.91 11.76 -3.91
CA TYR A 110 -10.86 10.31 -4.12
C TYR A 110 -9.81 9.92 -5.16
N GLY A 111 -9.80 10.60 -6.31
CA GLY A 111 -8.80 10.36 -7.36
C GLY A 111 -7.37 10.54 -6.85
N LEU A 112 -7.12 11.63 -6.12
CA LEU A 112 -5.83 11.92 -5.49
C LEU A 112 -5.42 10.83 -4.48
N ILE A 113 -6.34 10.39 -3.62
CA ILE A 113 -6.07 9.31 -2.64
C ILE A 113 -5.61 8.04 -3.36
N PHE A 114 -6.26 7.65 -4.45
CA PHE A 114 -5.85 6.48 -5.23
C PHE A 114 -4.46 6.66 -5.85
N TYR A 115 -4.12 7.84 -6.37
CA TYR A 115 -2.78 8.13 -6.85
C TYR A 115 -1.73 8.02 -5.74
N LEU A 116 -1.99 8.62 -4.58
CA LEU A 116 -1.10 8.55 -3.42
C LEU A 116 -0.92 7.12 -2.92
N LEU A 117 -1.99 6.31 -2.88
CA LEU A 117 -1.91 4.88 -2.58
C LEU A 117 -1.05 4.12 -3.59
N GLY A 118 -1.18 4.42 -4.89
CA GLY A 118 -0.34 3.87 -5.94
C GLY A 118 1.14 4.17 -5.71
N PHE A 119 1.49 5.44 -5.45
CA PHE A 119 2.85 5.85 -5.12
C PHE A 119 3.38 5.19 -3.84
N PHE A 120 2.55 5.06 -2.81
CA PHE A 120 2.92 4.41 -1.56
C PHE A 120 3.32 2.94 -1.79
N ILE A 121 2.62 2.24 -2.68
CA ILE A 121 2.94 0.85 -3.04
C ILE A 121 4.23 0.78 -3.88
N VAL A 122 4.44 1.71 -4.83
CA VAL A 122 5.67 1.77 -5.67
C VAL A 122 6.94 1.93 -4.84
N LEU A 123 6.86 2.71 -3.77
CA LEU A 123 8.02 3.09 -2.97
C LEU A 123 8.64 1.94 -2.19
N GLN A 124 7.96 0.80 -2.06
CA GLN A 124 8.52 -0.33 -1.36
C GLN A 124 9.69 -0.94 -2.17
N PRO A 125 10.86 -1.20 -1.54
CA PRO A 125 11.97 -1.82 -2.21
C PRO A 125 11.60 -3.24 -2.64
N LYS A 126 12.13 -3.66 -3.79
CA LYS A 126 11.95 -5.01 -4.31
C LYS A 126 12.48 -6.06 -3.33
N ALA A 127 11.87 -7.23 -3.35
CA ALA A 127 12.24 -8.35 -2.48
C ALA A 127 13.74 -8.67 -2.53
N ASP A 128 14.30 -8.77 -3.74
CA ASP A 128 15.72 -9.09 -3.94
C ASP A 128 16.66 -8.04 -3.34
N LYS A 129 16.23 -6.76 -3.30
CA LYS A 129 17.00 -5.68 -2.68
C LYS A 129 16.95 -5.80 -1.15
N GLN A 130 15.78 -6.11 -0.59
CA GLN A 130 15.61 -6.36 0.85
C GLN A 130 16.41 -7.58 1.33
N ILE A 131 16.39 -8.68 0.58
CA ILE A 131 17.13 -9.90 0.93
C ILE A 131 18.64 -9.62 0.94
N ARG A 132 19.17 -8.98 -0.11
CA ARG A 132 20.60 -8.61 -0.14
C ARG A 132 20.99 -7.66 0.97
N PHE A 133 20.14 -6.68 1.28
CA PHE A 133 20.36 -5.76 2.38
C PHE A 133 20.51 -6.49 3.73
N TRP A 134 19.58 -7.40 4.04
CA TRP A 134 19.65 -8.15 5.29
C TRP A 134 20.82 -9.13 5.34
N LYS A 135 21.21 -9.73 4.20
CA LYS A 135 22.42 -10.55 4.12
C LYS A 135 23.67 -9.74 4.47
N ASN A 136 23.79 -8.55 3.89
CA ASN A 136 24.92 -7.67 4.16
C ASN A 136 24.94 -7.22 5.63
N TYR A 137 23.77 -6.93 6.22
CA TYR A 137 23.65 -6.63 7.64
C TYR A 137 24.20 -7.77 8.52
N LEU A 138 23.81 -9.01 8.27
CA LEU A 138 24.30 -10.17 9.05
C LEU A 138 25.81 -10.41 8.91
N VAL A 139 26.41 -10.02 7.79
CA VAL A 139 27.87 -10.08 7.60
C VAL A 139 28.57 -8.95 8.35
N MET A 140 28.01 -7.74 8.33
CA MET A 140 28.58 -6.57 9.01
C MET A 140 28.37 -6.58 10.53
N HIS A 141 27.32 -7.25 11.00
CA HIS A 141 26.89 -7.31 12.39
C HIS A 141 26.68 -8.77 12.82
N PRO A 142 27.76 -9.53 13.07
CA PRO A 142 27.68 -10.95 13.45
C PRO A 142 26.91 -11.15 14.77
N GLU A 143 26.89 -10.15 15.65
CA GLU A 143 26.12 -10.12 16.89
C GLU A 143 24.59 -10.13 16.67
N ASN A 144 24.13 -9.73 15.47
CA ASN A 144 22.71 -9.68 15.07
C ASN A 144 21.78 -9.07 16.13
N LEU A 145 22.09 -7.88 16.64
CA LEU A 145 21.30 -7.17 17.66
C LEU A 145 19.82 -6.99 17.27
N LEU A 146 19.54 -6.95 15.96
CA LEU A 146 18.19 -6.83 15.42
C LEU A 146 17.46 -8.18 15.29
N ASN A 147 18.04 -9.31 15.71
CA ASN A 147 17.50 -10.68 15.59
C ASN A 147 16.95 -11.00 14.20
N VAL A 148 17.59 -10.50 13.15
CA VAL A 148 17.19 -10.68 11.76
C VAL A 148 17.27 -12.16 11.42
N THR A 149 16.20 -12.68 10.80
CA THR A 149 16.17 -14.04 10.27
C THR A 149 15.80 -13.98 8.80
N ILE A 150 16.70 -14.49 7.96
CA ILE A 150 16.48 -14.56 6.51
C ILE A 150 16.05 -15.98 6.17
N ASN A 151 14.90 -16.11 5.49
CA ASN A 151 14.44 -17.38 4.96
C ASN A 151 14.55 -17.35 3.45
N ASP A 152 15.69 -17.82 2.92
CA ASP A 152 15.96 -17.82 1.47
C ASP A 152 15.56 -19.13 0.79
N SER A 153 14.72 -19.95 1.42
CA SER A 153 14.23 -21.16 0.75
C SER A 153 13.56 -20.81 -0.57
N VAL A 154 13.73 -21.68 -1.57
CA VAL A 154 13.16 -21.50 -2.92
C VAL A 154 11.65 -21.24 -2.84
N ASP A 155 10.96 -21.94 -1.95
CA ASP A 155 9.52 -21.75 -1.73
C ASP A 155 9.17 -20.39 -1.13
N ASN A 156 9.99 -19.88 -0.20
CA ASN A 156 9.78 -18.55 0.35
C ASN A 156 10.04 -17.46 -0.68
N LEU A 157 11.08 -17.61 -1.51
CA LEU A 157 11.36 -16.70 -2.62
C LEU A 157 10.21 -16.67 -3.63
N LYS A 158 9.64 -17.82 -3.99
CA LYS A 158 8.43 -17.90 -4.84
C LYS A 158 7.25 -17.16 -4.20
N LYS A 159 7.00 -17.38 -2.91
CA LYS A 159 5.94 -16.70 -2.15
C LYS A 159 6.12 -15.18 -2.15
N ILE A 160 7.33 -14.69 -1.91
CA ILE A 160 7.64 -13.26 -1.89
C ILE A 160 7.42 -12.64 -3.28
N LYS A 161 7.91 -13.29 -4.35
CA LYS A 161 7.67 -12.82 -5.73
C LYS A 161 6.18 -12.76 -6.09
N LEU A 162 5.37 -13.71 -5.61
CA LEU A 162 3.91 -13.67 -5.79
C LEU A 162 3.27 -12.46 -5.10
N ILE A 163 3.73 -12.10 -3.91
CA ILE A 163 3.27 -10.88 -3.23
C ILE A 163 3.71 -9.63 -3.99
N GLU A 164 4.96 -9.57 -4.45
CA GLU A 164 5.46 -8.42 -5.21
C GLU A 164 4.64 -8.20 -6.49
N ASN A 165 4.34 -9.28 -7.22
CA ASN A 165 3.46 -9.24 -8.39
C ASN A 165 2.03 -8.78 -8.04
N ALA A 166 1.48 -9.24 -6.92
CA ALA A 166 0.16 -8.82 -6.45
C ALA A 166 0.15 -7.33 -6.04
N ARG A 167 1.20 -6.85 -5.36
CA ARG A 167 1.39 -5.42 -5.06
C ARG A 167 1.46 -4.58 -6.32
N ARG A 168 2.22 -5.02 -7.33
CA ARG A 168 2.31 -4.32 -8.62
C ARG A 168 0.95 -4.23 -9.32
N LYS A 169 0.16 -5.30 -9.33
CA LYS A 169 -1.21 -5.27 -9.87
C LYS A 169 -2.12 -4.33 -9.07
N CYS A 170 -1.99 -4.30 -7.74
CA CYS A 170 -2.73 -3.39 -6.87
C CYS A 170 -2.38 -1.92 -7.16
N MET A 171 -1.09 -1.61 -7.31
CA MET A 171 -0.59 -0.29 -7.71
C MET A 171 -1.18 0.15 -9.06
N ILE A 172 -1.10 -0.70 -10.09
CA ILE A 172 -1.63 -0.37 -11.42
C ILE A 172 -3.13 -0.07 -11.32
N ASN A 173 -3.88 -0.89 -10.56
CA ASN A 173 -5.29 -0.64 -10.33
C ASN A 173 -5.56 0.68 -9.60
N CYS A 174 -4.72 1.06 -8.63
CA CYS A 174 -4.84 2.37 -7.98
C CYS A 174 -4.73 3.51 -9.00
N PHE A 175 -3.74 3.46 -9.91
CA PHE A 175 -3.59 4.51 -10.93
C PHE A 175 -4.74 4.51 -11.94
N ILE A 176 -5.23 3.34 -12.37
CA ILE A 176 -6.40 3.23 -13.26
C ILE A 176 -7.64 3.83 -12.59
N ILE A 177 -7.93 3.46 -11.34
CA ILE A 177 -9.09 3.99 -10.61
C ILE A 177 -8.95 5.49 -10.38
N GLY A 178 -7.79 5.95 -9.94
CA GLY A 178 -7.52 7.38 -9.76
C GLY A 178 -7.80 8.16 -11.04
N THR A 179 -7.34 7.64 -12.18
CA THR A 179 -7.55 8.26 -13.50
C THR A 179 -9.03 8.28 -13.88
N LEU A 180 -9.74 7.15 -13.74
CA LEU A 180 -11.17 7.05 -14.02
C LEU A 180 -12.01 8.02 -13.17
N ILE A 181 -11.68 8.15 -11.88
CA ILE A 181 -12.36 9.08 -10.97
C ILE A 181 -12.10 10.54 -11.38
N LEU A 182 -10.87 10.89 -11.76
CA LEU A 182 -10.55 12.23 -12.25
C LEU A 182 -11.30 12.56 -13.54
N PHE A 183 -11.40 11.60 -14.48
CA PHE A 183 -12.21 11.78 -15.69
C PHE A 183 -13.71 11.96 -15.36
N LEU A 184 -14.25 11.16 -14.44
CA LEU A 184 -15.63 11.30 -13.97
C LEU A 184 -15.87 12.70 -13.36
N SER A 185 -14.94 13.15 -12.53
CA SER A 185 -14.96 14.46 -11.89
C SER A 185 -14.98 15.58 -12.93
N LEU A 186 -14.14 15.50 -13.96
CA LEU A 186 -14.13 16.46 -15.07
C LEU A 186 -15.47 16.48 -15.83
N ILE A 187 -16.05 15.31 -16.13
CA ILE A 187 -17.34 15.22 -16.83
C ILE A 187 -18.46 15.88 -16.02
N ILE A 188 -18.48 15.64 -14.70
CA ILE A 188 -19.47 16.23 -13.80
C ILE A 188 -19.31 17.74 -13.73
N TYR A 189 -18.07 18.24 -13.60
CA TYR A 189 -17.77 19.67 -13.61
C TYR A 189 -18.28 20.37 -14.88
N LEU A 190 -17.97 19.80 -16.05
CA LEU A 190 -18.39 20.36 -17.33
C LEU A 190 -19.92 20.39 -17.49
N ARG A 191 -20.65 19.43 -16.88
CA ARG A 191 -22.12 19.41 -16.89
C ARG A 191 -22.75 20.40 -15.92
N THR A 192 -22.12 20.65 -14.78
CA THR A 192 -22.62 21.66 -13.83
C THR A 192 -22.42 23.10 -14.33
N GLN A 193 -21.57 23.29 -15.34
CA GLN A 193 -21.28 24.59 -15.96
C GLN A 193 -22.07 24.84 -17.26
N SER A 194 -22.78 23.83 -17.79
CA SER A 194 -23.58 23.90 -19.03
C SER A 194 -25.07 24.04 -18.74
#